data_AF-A0A7K3DKK1-F1
#
_entry.id   AF-A0A7K3DKK1-F1
#
_cell.length_a   1.000
_cell.length_b   1.000
_cell.length_c   1.000
_cell.angle_alpha   90.00
_cell.angle_beta   90.00
_cell.angle_gamma   90.00
#
_symmetry.space_group_name_H-M   'P 1'
#
loop_
_entity.id
_entity.type
_entity.pdbx_description
1 polymer ?
#
loop_
_entity_poly.entity_id
_entity_poly.type
_entity_poly.pdbx_seq_one_letter_code
_entity_poly.pdbx_strand_id
1 'polypeptide(L)'
;AARELAEAAVAGPGTDDAWSLPYALAALARVLMWAGEPGRAAGALDRAERSVGTGRDRQARFEVRTARAELALFEERPERVAELLPEGEAPVLTAWAHLLAGRRESARSVAAAEVARARGTGERIAEVDAGVVHAVALGGAAGVRALGAVEALARSLPYPAGLGRIVAARGIPGTG
;
A
#
# COMPACT_ATOMS: atom_id res chain seq x y z
N ALA A 1 17.27 -11.76 -6.10
CA ALA A 1 17.61 -10.87 -4.97
C ALA A 1 16.46 -10.68 -3.98
N ALA A 2 15.49 -9.76 -4.18
CA ALA A 2 14.48 -9.44 -3.16
C ALA A 2 13.61 -10.65 -2.73
N ARG A 3 13.20 -11.46 -3.71
CA ARG A 3 12.47 -12.72 -3.45
C ARG A 3 13.26 -13.71 -2.62
N GLU A 4 14.48 -14.04 -3.05
CA GLU A 4 15.33 -15.02 -2.36
C GLU A 4 15.59 -14.61 -0.90
N LEU A 5 15.80 -13.32 -0.66
CA LEU A 5 15.97 -12.78 0.69
C LEU A 5 14.68 -12.91 1.53
N ALA A 6 13.52 -12.59 0.95
CA ALA A 6 12.24 -12.72 1.64
C ALA A 6 11.88 -14.19 1.94
N GLU A 7 12.13 -15.10 0.99
CA GLU A 7 11.95 -16.54 1.17
C GLU A 7 12.91 -17.09 2.24
N ALA A 8 14.18 -16.67 2.24
CA ALA A 8 15.14 -17.04 3.28
C ALA A 8 14.74 -16.53 4.67
N ALA A 9 14.19 -15.32 4.78
CA ALA A 9 13.76 -14.73 6.04
C ALA A 9 12.61 -15.50 6.71
N VAL A 10 11.74 -16.15 5.92
CA VAL A 10 10.63 -16.98 6.45
C VAL A 10 10.98 -18.46 6.60
N ALA A 11 12.09 -18.90 6.00
CA ALA A 11 12.61 -20.26 6.05
C ALA A 11 13.61 -20.50 7.21
N GLY A 12 14.00 -19.44 7.93
CA GLY A 12 14.92 -19.54 9.07
C GLY A 12 14.41 -20.48 10.16
N PRO A 13 15.30 -21.06 11.00
CA PRO A 13 14.98 -22.11 11.98
C PRO A 13 14.17 -21.63 13.21
N GLY A 14 13.52 -20.46 13.13
CA GLY A 14 12.64 -19.95 14.18
C GLY A 14 11.30 -20.68 14.11
N THR A 15 10.85 -21.20 15.25
CA THR A 15 9.47 -21.70 15.44
C THR A 15 8.46 -20.63 15.02
N ASP A 16 7.20 -21.03 14.80
CA ASP A 16 6.09 -20.09 14.53
C ASP A 16 5.89 -19.01 15.64
N ASP A 17 6.67 -19.07 16.73
CA ASP A 17 6.77 -18.11 17.83
C ASP A 17 7.82 -16.99 17.62
N ALA A 18 8.51 -16.94 16.49
CA ALA A 18 9.43 -15.84 16.21
C ALA A 18 8.66 -14.52 16.06
N TRP A 19 8.89 -13.56 16.97
CA TRP A 19 8.23 -12.25 16.99
C TRP A 19 8.20 -11.51 15.63
N SER A 20 9.23 -11.69 14.81
CA SER A 20 9.35 -11.04 13.48
C SER A 20 8.62 -11.78 12.35
N LEU A 21 8.13 -13.01 12.59
CA LEU A 21 7.51 -13.85 11.56
C LEU A 21 6.32 -13.19 10.84
N PRO A 22 5.34 -12.57 11.52
CA PRO A 22 4.23 -11.93 10.81
C PRO A 22 4.68 -10.78 9.89
N TYR A 23 5.71 -10.03 10.29
CA TYR A 23 6.30 -8.97 9.47
C TYR A 23 7.01 -9.55 8.24
N ALA A 24 7.80 -10.61 8.43
CA ALA A 24 8.52 -11.27 7.34
C ALA A 24 7.54 -11.87 6.31
N LEU A 25 6.45 -12.48 6.76
CA LEU A 25 5.42 -13.04 5.90
C LEU A 25 4.62 -11.94 5.16
N ALA A 26 4.30 -10.82 5.83
CA ALA A 26 3.67 -9.68 5.16
C ALA A 26 4.59 -9.07 4.08
N ALA A 27 5.89 -8.95 4.36
CA ALA A 27 6.87 -8.50 3.37
C ALA A 27 7.00 -9.48 2.19
N LEU A 28 7.07 -10.79 2.46
CA LEU A 28 7.08 -11.83 1.43
C LEU A 28 5.83 -11.77 0.56
N ALA A 29 4.65 -11.60 1.15
CA ALA A 29 3.41 -11.47 0.40
C ALA A 29 3.46 -10.31 -0.61
N ARG A 30 4.00 -9.15 -0.21
CA ARG A 30 4.20 -8.01 -1.12
C ARG A 30 5.13 -8.35 -2.27
N VAL A 31 6.24 -9.03 -2.02
CA VAL A 31 7.15 -9.48 -3.09
C VAL A 31 6.47 -10.46 -4.04
N LEU A 32 5.67 -11.40 -3.51
CA LEU A 32 4.93 -12.36 -4.31
C LEU A 32 3.84 -11.70 -5.17
N MET A 33 3.15 -10.67 -4.68
CA MET A 33 2.22 -9.87 -5.48
C MET A 33 2.91 -9.23 -6.69
N TRP A 34 4.05 -8.57 -6.45
CA TRP A 34 4.85 -7.97 -7.54
C TRP A 34 5.42 -9.00 -8.51
N ALA A 35 5.62 -10.25 -8.08
CA ALA A 35 6.04 -11.35 -8.93
C ALA A 35 4.89 -12.01 -9.72
N GLY A 36 3.65 -11.55 -9.55
CA GLY A 36 2.48 -12.14 -10.22
C GLY A 36 2.01 -13.46 -9.60
N GLU A 37 2.29 -13.68 -8.30
CA GLU A 37 1.93 -14.91 -7.58
C GLU A 37 0.93 -14.65 -6.44
N PRO A 38 -0.27 -14.08 -6.71
CA PRO A 38 -1.21 -13.65 -5.68
C PRO A 38 -1.70 -14.80 -4.79
N GLY A 39 -1.85 -16.02 -5.34
CA GLY A 39 -2.23 -17.20 -4.55
C GLY A 39 -1.20 -17.58 -3.48
N ARG A 40 0.10 -17.43 -3.77
CA ARG A 40 1.15 -17.65 -2.77
C ARG A 40 1.24 -16.48 -1.79
N ALA A 41 0.97 -15.26 -2.24
CA ALA A 41 0.86 -14.10 -1.35
C ALA A 41 -0.26 -14.30 -0.33
N ALA A 42 -1.44 -14.77 -0.76
CA ALA A 42 -2.56 -15.11 0.12
C ALA A 42 -2.15 -16.18 1.16
N GLY A 43 -1.51 -17.27 0.72
CA GLY A 43 -1.04 -18.32 1.63
C GLY A 43 -0.02 -17.81 2.68
N ALA A 44 0.86 -16.88 2.28
CA ALA A 44 1.79 -16.25 3.22
C ALA A 44 1.06 -15.39 4.26
N LEU A 45 0.04 -14.61 3.85
CA LEU A 45 -0.76 -13.79 4.75
C LEU A 45 -1.64 -14.62 5.69
N ASP A 46 -2.16 -15.76 5.22
CA ASP A 46 -2.89 -16.70 6.08
C ASP A 46 -1.98 -17.28 7.17
N ARG A 47 -0.72 -17.59 6.84
CA ARG A 47 0.29 -17.99 7.83
C ARG A 47 0.63 -16.83 8.78
N ALA A 48 0.76 -15.61 8.26
CA ALA A 48 1.06 -14.44 9.07
C ALA A 48 -0.02 -14.21 10.13
N GLU A 49 -1.29 -14.26 9.72
CA GLU A 49 -2.43 -14.10 10.62
C GLU A 49 -2.48 -15.15 11.74
N ARG A 50 -2.19 -16.42 11.41
CA ARG A 50 -2.07 -17.47 12.44
C ARG A 50 -0.92 -17.20 13.42
N SER A 51 0.21 -16.69 12.93
CA SER A 51 1.40 -16.42 13.75
C SER A 51 1.28 -15.21 14.69
N VAL A 52 0.37 -14.26 14.39
CA VAL A 52 0.12 -13.09 15.25
C VAL A 52 -0.48 -13.48 16.60
N GLY A 53 -1.10 -14.67 16.71
CA GLY A 53 -1.65 -15.21 17.97
C GLY A 53 -2.74 -14.34 18.60
N THR A 54 -3.23 -14.77 19.76
CA THR A 54 -4.32 -14.11 20.50
C THR A 54 -3.88 -12.84 21.25
N GLY A 55 -2.59 -12.47 21.28
CA GLY A 55 -2.05 -11.44 22.18
C GLY A 55 -1.22 -10.29 21.56
N ARG A 56 -1.64 -9.06 21.91
CA ARG A 56 -0.91 -7.77 22.05
C ARG A 56 -0.18 -7.10 20.88
N ASP A 57 0.36 -7.76 19.86
CA ASP A 57 1.07 -7.03 18.79
C ASP A 57 0.08 -6.39 17.79
N ARG A 58 -0.40 -5.20 18.15
CA ARG A 58 -1.28 -4.37 17.31
C ARG A 58 -0.58 -3.92 16.03
N GLN A 59 0.74 -3.75 16.05
CA GLN A 59 1.49 -3.34 14.88
C GLN A 59 1.56 -4.49 13.87
N ALA A 60 1.87 -5.71 14.30
CA ALA A 60 1.87 -6.88 13.42
C ALA A 60 0.49 -7.11 12.80
N ARG A 61 -0.59 -6.95 13.59
CA ARG A 61 -1.97 -7.02 13.08
C ARG A 61 -2.24 -5.96 12.00
N PHE A 62 -1.77 -4.74 12.23
CA PHE A 62 -1.92 -3.66 11.26
C PHE A 62 -1.14 -3.95 9.97
N GLU A 63 0.10 -4.43 10.06
CA GLU A 63 0.92 -4.80 8.91
C GLU A 63 0.29 -5.94 8.08
N VAL A 64 -0.24 -6.97 8.74
CA VAL A 64 -0.93 -8.07 8.05
C VAL A 64 -2.22 -7.58 7.39
N ARG A 65 -3.03 -6.75 8.06
CA ARG A 65 -4.26 -6.19 7.48
C ARG A 65 -4.00 -5.27 6.30
N THR A 66 -2.98 -4.42 6.38
CA THR A 66 -2.59 -3.54 5.26
C THR A 66 -2.06 -4.34 4.08
N ALA A 67 -1.24 -5.37 4.30
CA ALA A 67 -0.80 -6.27 3.24
C ALA A 67 -1.96 -7.06 2.61
N ARG A 68 -2.97 -7.48 3.39
CA ARG A 68 -4.21 -8.08 2.86
C ARG A 68 -5.03 -7.07 2.05
N ALA A 69 -5.10 -5.81 2.48
CA ALA A 69 -5.78 -4.76 1.75
C ALA A 69 -5.07 -4.44 0.41
N GLU A 70 -3.74 -4.43 0.40
CA GLU A 70 -2.95 -4.34 -0.84
C GLU A 70 -3.24 -5.51 -1.79
N LEU A 71 -3.32 -6.75 -1.29
CA LEU A 71 -3.70 -7.91 -2.09
C LEU A 71 -5.12 -7.76 -2.65
N ALA A 72 -6.07 -7.27 -1.85
CA ALA A 72 -7.42 -7.01 -2.30
C ALA A 72 -7.46 -5.96 -3.43
N LEU A 73 -6.66 -4.89 -3.34
CA LEU A 73 -6.53 -3.92 -4.43
C LEU A 73 -5.91 -4.55 -5.68
N PHE A 74 -4.89 -5.39 -5.51
CA PHE A 74 -4.23 -6.11 -6.62
C PHE A 74 -5.18 -7.08 -7.33
N GLU A 75 -6.10 -7.71 -6.60
CA GLU A 75 -7.14 -8.59 -7.12
C GLU A 75 -8.40 -7.85 -7.60
N GLU A 76 -8.38 -6.51 -7.64
CA GLU A 76 -9.53 -5.67 -8.02
C GLU A 76 -10.79 -5.88 -7.15
N ARG A 77 -10.59 -6.10 -5.85
CA ARG A 77 -11.64 -6.33 -4.83
C ARG A 77 -11.71 -5.20 -3.80
N PRO A 78 -12.09 -3.97 -4.21
CA PRO A 78 -12.04 -2.79 -3.35
C PRO A 78 -12.97 -2.86 -2.13
N GLU A 79 -14.03 -3.66 -2.17
CA GLU A 79 -14.95 -3.90 -1.05
C GLU A 79 -14.25 -4.52 0.15
N ARG A 80 -13.27 -5.39 -0.08
CA ARG A 80 -12.51 -6.08 0.99
C ARG A 80 -11.62 -5.12 1.77
N VAL A 81 -11.21 -4.00 1.19
CA VAL A 81 -10.37 -3.00 1.88
C VAL A 81 -11.11 -2.40 3.08
N ALA A 82 -12.41 -2.10 2.93
CA ALA A 82 -13.22 -1.54 4.01
C ALA A 82 -13.49 -2.55 5.14
N GLU A 83 -13.49 -3.84 4.83
CA GLU A 83 -13.65 -4.91 5.84
C GLU A 83 -12.35 -5.15 6.63
N LEU A 84 -11.20 -4.88 6.01
CA LEU A 84 -9.88 -5.11 6.60
C LEU A 84 -9.35 -3.90 7.39
N LEU A 85 -9.72 -2.70 6.96
CA LEU A 85 -9.19 -1.45 7.50
C LEU A 85 -10.32 -0.60 8.07
N PRO A 86 -10.32 -0.37 9.40
CA PRO A 86 -11.13 0.66 10.03
C PRO A 86 -10.91 2.02 9.38
N GLU A 87 -11.93 2.87 9.47
CA GLU A 87 -11.85 4.23 8.94
C GLU A 87 -10.66 4.99 9.55
N GLY A 88 -9.84 5.61 8.69
CA GLY A 88 -8.63 6.34 9.07
C GLY A 88 -7.36 5.49 9.19
N GLU A 89 -7.45 4.16 9.23
CA GLU A 89 -6.29 3.27 9.22
C GLU A 89 -5.85 3.01 7.77
N ALA A 90 -4.76 3.66 7.33
CA ALA A 90 -4.19 3.61 5.97
C ALA A 90 -5.02 4.31 4.86
N PRO A 91 -5.17 5.66 4.93
CA PRO A 91 -5.99 6.45 4.01
C PRO A 91 -5.60 6.32 2.53
N VAL A 92 -4.33 6.03 2.21
CA VAL A 92 -3.87 5.80 0.83
C VAL A 92 -4.52 4.54 0.23
N LEU A 93 -4.61 3.44 0.99
CA LEU A 93 -5.26 2.21 0.54
C LEU A 93 -6.76 2.41 0.39
N THR A 94 -7.39 3.13 1.33
CA THR A 94 -8.80 3.51 1.25
C THR A 94 -9.10 4.35 0.00
N ALA A 95 -8.26 5.33 -0.32
CA ALA A 95 -8.42 6.18 -1.50
C ALA A 95 -8.28 5.37 -2.80
N TRP A 96 -7.34 4.41 -2.88
CA TRP A 96 -7.25 3.49 -4.01
C TRP A 96 -8.49 2.60 -4.14
N ALA A 97 -9.02 2.07 -3.02
CA ALA A 97 -10.25 1.29 -3.04
C ALA A 97 -11.43 2.10 -3.57
N HIS A 98 -11.53 3.39 -3.20
CA HIS A 98 -12.52 4.29 -3.76
C HIS A 98 -12.36 4.49 -5.26
N LEU A 99 -11.14 4.64 -5.78
CA LEU A 99 -10.89 4.75 -7.22
C LEU A 99 -11.31 3.51 -7.99
N LEU A 100 -10.91 2.32 -7.54
CA LEU A 100 -11.28 1.05 -8.17
C LEU A 100 -12.79 0.83 -8.16
N ALA A 101 -13.48 1.27 -7.10
CA ALA A 101 -14.92 1.21 -7.01
C ALA A 101 -15.66 2.38 -7.72
N GLY A 102 -14.96 3.18 -8.54
CA GLY A 102 -15.56 4.30 -9.28
C GLY A 102 -15.96 5.52 -8.44
N ARG A 103 -15.67 5.53 -7.13
CA ARG A 103 -15.99 6.61 -6.19
C ARG A 103 -14.91 7.70 -6.19
N ARG A 104 -14.69 8.32 -7.36
CA ARG A 104 -13.58 9.26 -7.60
C ARG A 104 -13.57 10.45 -6.63
N GLU A 105 -14.73 11.00 -6.29
CA GLU A 105 -14.82 12.13 -5.35
C GLU A 105 -14.41 11.73 -3.93
N SER A 106 -14.83 10.56 -3.45
CA SER A 106 -14.40 10.04 -2.15
C SER A 106 -12.88 9.81 -2.12
N ALA A 107 -12.32 9.23 -3.19
CA ALA A 107 -10.87 9.06 -3.31
C ALA A 107 -10.13 10.40 -3.25
N ARG A 108 -10.63 11.40 -4.00
CA ARG A 108 -10.06 12.75 -4.02
C ARG A 108 -10.05 13.37 -2.63
N SER A 109 -11.17 13.29 -1.92
CA SER A 109 -11.33 13.84 -0.56
C SER A 109 -10.37 13.19 0.43
N VAL A 110 -10.35 11.85 0.51
CA VAL A 110 -9.47 11.10 1.42
C VAL A 110 -8.00 11.36 1.12
N ALA A 111 -7.60 11.30 -0.16
CA ALA A 111 -6.22 11.54 -0.56
C ALA A 111 -5.78 12.99 -0.31
N ALA A 112 -6.66 13.97 -0.55
CA ALA A 112 -6.36 15.38 -0.28
C ALA A 112 -6.15 15.65 1.22
N ALA A 113 -7.01 15.06 2.07
CA ALA A 113 -6.87 15.16 3.52
C ALA A 113 -5.54 14.56 4.00
N GLU A 114 -5.16 13.40 3.45
CA GLU A 114 -3.89 12.76 3.80
C GLU A 114 -2.67 13.54 3.29
N VAL A 115 -2.71 14.11 2.09
CA VAL A 115 -1.66 15.03 1.60
C VAL A 115 -1.50 16.21 2.56
N ALA A 116 -2.60 16.83 2.99
CA ALA A 116 -2.56 17.96 3.91
C ALA A 116 -1.98 17.57 5.28
N ARG A 117 -2.40 16.43 5.83
CA ARG A 117 -1.87 15.88 7.09
C ARG A 117 -0.37 15.61 7.00
N ALA A 118 0.06 14.82 6.02
CA ALA A 118 1.44 14.42 5.83
C ALA A 118 2.36 15.63 5.59
N ARG A 119 1.89 16.63 4.83
CA ARG A 119 2.61 17.91 4.68
C ARG A 119 2.74 18.65 5.99
N GLY A 120 1.66 18.73 6.77
CA GLY A 120 1.63 19.42 8.06
C GLY A 120 2.55 18.79 9.11
N THR A 121 2.73 17.47 9.07
CA THR A 121 3.62 16.73 9.98
C THR A 121 5.04 16.52 9.42
N GLY A 122 5.29 16.86 8.16
CA GLY A 122 6.58 16.68 7.51
C GLY A 122 6.87 15.25 7.02
N GLU A 123 5.87 14.38 6.99
CA GLU A 123 5.96 12.98 6.50
C GLU A 123 6.02 12.93 4.97
N ARG A 124 7.17 13.28 4.38
CA ARG A 124 7.29 13.46 2.92
C ARG A 124 7.05 12.19 2.09
N ILE A 125 7.36 11.02 2.61
CA ILE A 125 7.05 9.74 1.92
C ILE A 125 5.53 9.54 1.84
N ALA A 126 4.81 9.78 2.94
CA ALA A 126 3.34 9.70 2.96
C ALA A 126 2.70 10.78 2.07
N GLU A 127 3.27 11.99 2.04
CA GLU A 127 2.81 13.06 1.15
C GLU A 127 2.91 12.65 -0.33
N VAL A 128 4.02 12.00 -0.73
CA VAL A 128 4.17 11.47 -2.09
C VAL A 128 3.11 10.40 -2.36
N ASP A 129 2.96 9.42 -1.47
CA ASP A 129 2.05 8.30 -1.66
C ASP A 129 0.60 8.75 -1.80
N ALA A 130 0.13 9.64 -0.92
CA ALA A 130 -1.21 10.21 -1.00
C ALA A 130 -1.36 11.16 -2.20
N GLY A 131 -0.30 11.90 -2.54
CA GLY A 131 -0.27 12.80 -3.68
C GLY A 131 -0.48 12.09 -5.01
N VAL A 132 0.09 10.89 -5.17
CA VAL A 132 -0.15 10.06 -6.36
C VAL A 132 -1.64 9.74 -6.51
N VAL A 133 -2.29 9.23 -5.45
CA VAL A 133 -3.72 8.89 -5.51
C VAL A 133 -4.58 10.12 -5.75
N HIS A 134 -4.23 11.24 -5.11
CA HIS A 134 -4.93 12.51 -5.30
C HIS A 134 -4.85 13.00 -6.75
N ALA A 135 -3.66 12.92 -7.37
CA ALA A 135 -3.47 13.30 -8.78
C ALA A 135 -4.30 12.41 -9.72
N VAL A 136 -4.33 11.10 -9.47
CA VAL A 136 -5.16 10.16 -10.23
C VAL A 136 -6.65 10.47 -10.06
N ALA A 137 -7.09 10.80 -8.85
CA ALA A 137 -8.47 11.15 -8.56
C ALA A 137 -8.91 12.48 -9.17
N LEU A 138 -8.00 13.46 -9.30
CA LEU A 138 -8.27 14.71 -10.02
C LEU A 138 -8.49 14.45 -11.52
N GLY A 139 -7.60 13.67 -12.13
CA GLY A 139 -7.59 13.43 -13.58
C GLY A 139 -7.43 14.70 -14.44
N GLY A 140 -7.38 14.50 -15.75
CA GLY A 140 -7.20 15.56 -16.75
C GLY A 140 -5.97 16.43 -16.48
N ALA A 141 -6.03 17.69 -16.93
CA ALA A 141 -4.93 18.64 -16.78
C ALA A 141 -4.59 18.95 -15.31
N ALA A 142 -5.58 18.89 -14.40
CA ALA A 142 -5.36 19.09 -12.98
C ALA A 142 -4.55 17.93 -12.37
N GLY A 143 -4.91 16.70 -12.70
CA GLY A 143 -4.18 15.49 -12.32
C GLY A 143 -2.74 15.48 -12.84
N VAL A 144 -2.53 15.82 -14.12
CA VAL A 144 -1.18 15.90 -14.72
C VAL A 144 -0.29 16.90 -13.97
N ARG A 145 -0.81 18.11 -13.69
CA ARG A 145 -0.06 19.12 -12.92
C ARG A 145 0.24 18.66 -11.50
N ALA A 146 -0.74 18.06 -10.82
CA ALA A 146 -0.56 17.52 -9.47
C ALA A 146 0.51 16.42 -9.45
N LEU A 147 0.47 15.49 -10.41
CA LEU A 147 1.44 14.41 -10.53
C LEU A 147 2.86 14.93 -10.80
N GLY A 148 3.00 15.98 -11.61
CA GLY A 148 4.28 16.65 -11.83
C GLY A 148 4.87 17.26 -10.54
N ALA A 149 4.03 17.87 -9.69
CA ALA A 149 4.46 18.39 -8.39
C ALA A 149 4.87 17.26 -7.42
N VAL A 150 4.12 16.16 -7.41
CA VAL A 150 4.44 14.95 -6.61
C VAL A 150 5.76 14.33 -7.07
N GLU A 151 6.03 14.31 -8.37
CA GLU A 151 7.30 13.80 -8.92
C GLU A 151 8.50 14.68 -8.55
N ALA A 152 8.34 16.00 -8.58
CA ALA A 152 9.38 16.92 -8.10
C ALA A 152 9.73 16.65 -6.63
N LEU A 153 8.73 16.43 -5.77
CA LEU A 153 8.92 16.04 -4.38
C LEU A 153 9.62 14.67 -4.27
N ALA A 154 9.13 13.64 -4.95
CA ALA A 154 9.69 12.29 -4.89
C ALA A 154 11.17 12.24 -5.31
N ARG A 155 11.58 13.01 -6.33
CA ARG A 155 12.98 13.11 -6.78
C ARG A 155 13.94 13.69 -5.74
N SER A 156 13.43 14.48 -4.80
CA SER A 156 14.22 15.04 -3.69
C SER A 156 14.43 14.08 -2.51
N LEU A 157 13.77 12.91 -2.53
CA LEU A 157 13.80 11.92 -1.46
C LEU A 157 14.58 10.68 -1.91
N PRO A 158 15.24 9.94 -1.00
CA PRO A 158 15.77 8.61 -1.29
C PRO A 158 14.63 7.57 -1.32
N TYR A 159 13.61 7.79 -2.17
CA TYR A 159 12.36 7.02 -2.20
C TYR A 159 12.05 6.50 -3.62
N PRO A 160 12.78 5.48 -4.11
CA PRO A 160 12.62 4.96 -5.47
C PRO A 160 11.23 4.36 -5.73
N ALA A 161 10.58 3.81 -4.71
CA ALA A 161 9.22 3.26 -4.83
C ALA A 161 8.20 4.34 -5.20
N GLY A 162 8.36 5.58 -4.69
CA GLY A 162 7.50 6.71 -5.06
C GLY A 162 7.59 7.04 -6.56
N LEU A 163 8.78 7.00 -7.14
CA LEU A 163 8.98 7.20 -8.58
C LEU A 163 8.31 6.09 -9.40
N GLY A 164 8.42 4.82 -8.97
CA GLY A 164 7.73 3.70 -9.60
C GLY A 164 6.20 3.88 -9.60
N ARG A 165 5.63 4.33 -8.47
CA ARG A 165 4.18 4.60 -8.33
C ARG A 165 3.72 5.73 -9.25
N ILE A 166 4.53 6.77 -9.44
CA ILE A 166 4.23 7.87 -10.37
C ILE A 166 4.23 7.39 -11.82
N VAL A 167 5.19 6.54 -12.21
CA VAL A 167 5.21 5.93 -13.55
C VAL A 167 3.98 5.08 -13.78
N ALA A 168 3.61 4.24 -12.81
CA ALA A 168 2.38 3.44 -12.89
C ALA A 168 1.13 4.33 -12.99
N ALA A 169 1.07 5.42 -12.22
CA ALA A 169 -0.05 6.34 -12.23
C ALA A 169 -0.27 6.95 -13.63
N ARG A 170 0.79 7.36 -14.35
CA ARG A 170 0.70 7.89 -15.73
C ARG A 170 0.05 6.91 -16.72
N GLY A 171 0.13 5.61 -16.45
CA GLY A 171 -0.51 4.57 -17.26
C GLY A 171 -2.04 4.51 -17.08
N ILE A 172 -2.60 5.18 -16.08
CA ILE A 172 -4.04 5.19 -15.80
C ILE A 172 -4.74 6.22 -16.71
N PRO A 173 -5.78 5.83 -17.48
CA PRO A 173 -6.48 6.74 -18.37
C PRO A 173 -6.95 8.02 -17.68
N GLY A 174 -6.61 9.18 -18.28
CA GLY A 174 -6.93 10.50 -17.74
C GLY A 174 -5.87 11.09 -16.79
N THR A 175 -4.67 10.52 -16.73
CA THR A 175 -3.54 11.07 -15.93
C THR A 175 -2.25 11.29 -16.75
N GLY A 176 -2.27 10.93 -18.03
CA GLY A 176 -1.20 11.14 -19.01
C GLY A 176 -1.41 12.37 -19.88
#